data_AF-A0A520CE35-F1
#
_entry.id   AF-A0A520CE35-F1
#
_cell.length_a   1.000
_cell.length_b   1.000
_cell.length_c   1.000
_cell.angle_alpha   90.00
_cell.angle_beta   90.00
_cell.angle_gamma   90.00
#
_symmetry.space_group_name_H-M   'P 1'
#
loop_
_entity.id
_entity.type
_entity.pdbx_description
1 polymer ?
#
loop_
_entity_poly.entity_id
_entity_poly.type
_entity_poly.pdbx_seq_one_letter_code
_entity_poly.pdbx_strand_id
1 'polypeptide(L)'
;MKIFNKKTYLALLSLALMANGCKKFDSSLSTDPNNPATLSSVQLIANAEFSLPDISSSPYGVHYAQHLSLTAFPDNSRFVSTNFNFYSWYSGPLKNLEEAIANAKNLSDGPLANQKAVAKILKVYFMWFLTDRWGDLPSSESLKGSANYTPKYDKQQDIYDQLFILLD
;
A
#
# COMPACT_ATOMS: atom_id res chain seq x y z
N MET A 1 35.99 64.24 -18.90
CA MET A 1 36.57 62.94 -18.47
C MET A 1 35.71 62.40 -17.35
N LYS A 2 34.72 61.53 -17.64
CA LYS A 2 33.80 61.01 -16.62
C LYS A 2 34.56 59.96 -15.79
N ILE A 3 34.77 60.26 -14.51
CA ILE A 3 35.43 59.37 -13.56
C ILE A 3 34.45 58.23 -13.27
N PHE A 4 34.54 57.15 -14.03
CA PHE A 4 33.76 55.94 -13.73
C PHE A 4 34.32 55.30 -12.45
N ASN A 5 33.49 55.23 -11.42
CA ASN A 5 33.86 54.81 -10.08
C ASN A 5 34.01 53.27 -10.05
N LYS A 6 35.15 52.73 -9.60
CA LYS A 6 35.42 51.27 -9.58
C LYS A 6 34.32 50.45 -8.88
N LYS A 7 33.64 51.06 -7.89
CA LYS A 7 32.52 50.47 -7.14
C LYS A 7 31.29 50.20 -8.03
N THR A 8 31.03 51.03 -9.04
CA THR A 8 29.89 50.88 -9.96
C THR A 8 30.10 49.70 -10.92
N TYR A 9 31.34 49.45 -11.34
CA TYR A 9 31.66 48.27 -12.16
C TYR A 9 31.57 46.96 -11.37
N LEU A 10 31.98 46.95 -10.09
CA LEU A 10 31.78 45.79 -9.22
C LEU A 10 30.30 45.47 -9.00
N ALA A 11 29.46 46.50 -8.81
CA ALA A 11 28.02 46.34 -8.65
C ALA A 11 27.32 45.84 -9.93
N LEU A 12 27.78 46.27 -11.10
CA LEU A 12 27.27 45.77 -12.38
C LEU A 12 27.71 44.32 -12.65
N LEU A 13 28.93 43.95 -12.25
CA LEU A 13 29.43 42.58 -12.39
C LEU A 13 28.71 41.60 -11.46
N SER A 14 28.44 41.99 -10.20
CA SER A 14 27.66 41.17 -9.27
C SER A 14 26.21 40.98 -9.73
N LEU A 15 25.59 42.01 -10.32
CA LEU A 15 24.25 41.91 -10.88
C LEU A 15 24.19 41.02 -12.14
N ALA A 16 25.23 41.06 -12.99
CA ALA A 16 25.35 40.18 -14.14
C ALA A 16 25.58 38.70 -13.77
N LEU A 17 26.30 38.44 -12.67
CA LEU A 17 26.47 37.09 -12.12
C LEU A 17 25.17 36.51 -11.54
N MET A 18 24.28 37.35 -11.02
CA MET A 18 22.97 36.94 -10.50
C MET A 18 21.92 36.66 -11.58
N ALA A 19 22.14 37.12 -12.83
CA ALA A 19 21.23 36.86 -13.95
C ALA A 19 21.35 35.41 -14.51
N ASN A 20 22.32 34.62 -14.06
CA ASN A 20 22.51 33.21 -14.45
C ASN A 20 21.96 32.23 -13.39
N GLY A 21 20.98 32.64 -12.60
CA GLY A 21 20.32 31.80 -11.60
C GLY A 21 19.33 30.82 -12.23
N CYS A 22 19.67 29.52 -12.16
CA CYS A 22 18.83 28.34 -12.36
C CYS A 22 18.01 28.27 -13.67
N LYS A 23 18.48 27.45 -14.62
CA LYS A 23 17.57 26.82 -15.59
C LYS A 23 16.58 25.96 -14.78
N LYS A 24 15.27 26.16 -14.97
CA LYS A 24 14.27 25.21 -14.45
C LYS A 24 14.66 23.83 -14.99
N PHE A 25 14.90 22.87 -14.10
CA PHE A 25 15.17 21.50 -14.48
C PHE A 25 14.00 21.00 -15.33
N ASP A 26 14.30 20.27 -16.39
CA ASP A 26 13.27 19.67 -17.23
C ASP A 26 12.41 18.75 -16.36
N SER A 27 11.09 18.89 -16.46
CA SER A 27 10.12 18.02 -15.76
C SER A 27 10.33 16.54 -16.08
N SER A 28 10.97 16.23 -17.22
CA SER A 28 11.39 14.87 -17.58
C SER A 28 12.39 14.26 -16.59
N LEU A 29 13.21 15.07 -15.89
CA LEU A 29 14.19 14.59 -14.91
C LEU A 29 13.52 14.02 -13.64
N SER A 30 12.31 14.47 -13.32
CA SER A 30 11.52 13.97 -12.18
C SER A 30 10.56 12.85 -12.57
N THR A 31 10.53 12.46 -13.84
CA THR A 31 9.70 11.35 -14.32
C THR A 31 10.52 10.09 -14.21
N ASP A 32 10.11 9.17 -13.34
CA ASP A 32 10.78 7.87 -13.20
C ASP A 32 10.43 6.97 -14.39
N PRO A 33 11.40 6.64 -15.28
CA PRO A 33 11.12 5.80 -16.43
C PRO A 33 10.88 4.33 -16.05
N ASN A 34 11.21 3.91 -14.82
CA ASN A 34 11.09 2.53 -14.38
C ASN A 34 9.73 2.23 -13.74
N ASN A 35 8.95 3.26 -13.43
CA ASN A 35 7.63 3.13 -12.81
C ASN A 35 6.54 3.59 -13.76
N PRO A 36 5.37 2.92 -13.77
CA PRO A 36 4.28 3.30 -14.65
C PRO A 36 3.75 4.69 -14.26
N ALA A 37 3.64 5.58 -15.26
CA ALA A 37 3.11 6.93 -15.07
C ALA A 37 1.61 6.94 -14.71
N THR A 38 0.91 5.85 -14.99
CA THR A 38 -0.52 5.68 -14.76
C THR A 38 -0.80 4.40 -13.98
N LEU A 39 -1.64 4.51 -12.97
CA LEU A 39 -2.02 3.40 -12.11
C LEU A 39 -3.04 2.50 -12.81
N SER A 40 -2.76 1.19 -12.91
CA SER A 40 -3.72 0.20 -13.39
C SER A 40 -4.33 -0.55 -12.22
N SER A 41 -5.64 -0.42 -12.04
CA SER A 41 -6.39 -1.13 -10.99
C SER A 41 -6.32 -2.64 -11.16
N VAL A 42 -6.32 -3.16 -12.39
CA VAL A 42 -6.19 -4.60 -12.64
C VAL A 42 -4.81 -5.12 -12.25
N GLN A 43 -3.74 -4.35 -12.49
CA GLN A 43 -2.40 -4.75 -12.03
C GLN A 43 -2.29 -4.76 -10.50
N LEU A 44 -2.93 -3.82 -9.81
CA LEU A 44 -2.98 -3.81 -8.35
C LEU A 44 -3.77 -4.99 -7.77
N ILE A 45 -4.92 -5.32 -8.39
CA ILE A 45 -5.72 -6.50 -8.04
C ILE A 45 -4.89 -7.77 -8.25
N ALA A 46 -4.28 -7.93 -9.44
CA ALA A 46 -3.43 -9.08 -9.74
C ALA A 46 -2.24 -9.18 -8.78
N ASN A 47 -1.65 -8.04 -8.37
CA ASN A 47 -0.58 -8.03 -7.38
C ASN A 47 -1.08 -8.54 -6.01
N ALA A 48 -2.27 -8.14 -5.58
CA ALA A 48 -2.86 -8.62 -4.33
C ALA A 48 -3.16 -10.14 -4.38
N GLU A 49 -3.59 -10.66 -5.53
CA GLU A 49 -3.86 -12.09 -5.73
C GLU A 49 -2.62 -12.98 -5.53
N PHE A 50 -1.40 -12.46 -5.77
CA PHE A 50 -0.17 -13.20 -5.48
C PHE A 50 0.02 -13.52 -4.00
N SER A 51 -0.68 -12.84 -3.09
CA SER A 51 -0.67 -13.14 -1.65
C SER A 51 -1.71 -14.18 -1.22
N LEU A 52 -2.61 -14.62 -2.10
CA LEU A 52 -3.60 -15.65 -1.77
C LEU A 52 -2.98 -17.00 -1.34
N PRO A 53 -1.90 -17.51 -1.98
CA PRO A 53 -1.28 -18.76 -1.56
C PRO A 53 -0.74 -18.75 -0.12
N ASP A 54 -0.38 -17.58 0.42
CA ASP A 54 0.12 -17.44 1.79
C ASP A 54 -0.97 -17.74 2.84
N ILE A 55 -2.24 -17.55 2.47
CA ILE A 55 -3.40 -17.92 3.30
C ILE A 55 -3.57 -19.43 3.30
N SER A 56 -3.63 -20.05 2.12
CA SER A 56 -3.96 -21.48 1.98
C SER A 56 -2.82 -22.41 2.37
N SER A 57 -1.57 -21.97 2.17
CA SER A 57 -0.38 -22.82 2.33
C SER A 57 0.25 -22.69 3.71
N SER A 58 -0.41 -22.02 4.66
CA SER A 58 0.09 -21.85 6.01
C SER A 58 0.14 -23.19 6.74
N PRO A 59 1.33 -23.66 7.19
CA PRO A 59 1.44 -24.93 7.90
C PRO A 59 0.66 -24.90 9.22
N TYR A 60 0.53 -23.74 9.85
CA TYR A 60 -0.16 -23.62 11.14
C TYR A 60 -1.60 -24.10 11.09
N GLY A 61 -2.32 -23.88 9.98
CA GLY A 61 -3.72 -24.29 9.84
C GLY A 61 -3.91 -25.81 9.93
N VAL A 62 -2.99 -26.59 9.37
CA VAL A 62 -3.05 -28.06 9.42
C VAL A 62 -2.43 -28.65 10.69
N HIS A 63 -1.44 -27.98 11.28
CA HIS A 63 -0.76 -28.47 12.49
C HIS A 63 -1.56 -28.18 13.76
N TYR A 64 -2.17 -27.00 13.89
CA TYR A 64 -2.93 -26.63 15.10
C TYR A 64 -4.23 -27.41 15.23
N ALA A 65 -4.90 -27.70 14.12
CA ALA A 65 -6.03 -28.63 14.06
C ALA A 65 -5.60 -30.11 14.13
N GLN A 66 -4.30 -30.39 14.21
CA GLN A 66 -3.71 -31.74 14.31
C GLN A 66 -4.02 -32.66 13.12
N HIS A 67 -4.30 -32.12 11.94
CA HIS A 67 -4.44 -32.91 10.72
C HIS A 67 -3.10 -33.53 10.28
N LEU A 68 -2.00 -32.82 10.51
CA LEU A 68 -0.64 -33.24 10.19
C LEU A 68 0.33 -32.87 11.32
N SER A 69 1.49 -33.53 11.37
CA SER A 69 2.57 -33.20 12.30
C SER A 69 3.94 -33.45 11.68
N LEU A 70 4.95 -32.70 12.13
CA LEU A 70 6.34 -32.83 11.72
C LEU A 70 7.15 -33.58 12.79
N THR A 71 8.07 -34.43 12.34
CA THR A 71 8.97 -35.18 13.23
C THR A 71 10.25 -34.41 13.57
N ALA A 72 10.85 -33.73 12.57
CA ALA A 72 12.12 -33.01 12.73
C ALA A 72 11.96 -31.56 13.21
N PHE A 73 10.85 -30.90 12.88
CA PHE A 73 10.58 -29.49 13.22
C PHE A 73 9.21 -29.35 13.90
N PRO A 74 9.04 -29.87 15.13
CA PRO A 74 7.73 -29.99 15.78
C PRO A 74 7.21 -28.68 16.38
N ASP A 75 7.88 -27.54 16.17
CA ASP A 75 7.59 -26.27 16.86
C ASP A 75 6.13 -25.80 16.66
N ASN A 76 5.58 -26.02 15.46
CA ASN A 76 4.16 -25.74 15.18
C ASN A 76 3.26 -26.63 16.04
N SER A 77 3.47 -27.95 16.04
CA SER A 77 2.70 -28.91 16.84
C SER A 77 2.87 -28.72 18.35
N ARG A 78 3.95 -28.05 18.77
CA ARG A 78 4.26 -27.69 20.16
C ARG A 78 3.82 -26.28 20.54
N PHE A 79 3.17 -25.56 19.62
CA PHE A 79 2.67 -24.20 19.84
C PHE A 79 3.75 -23.21 20.32
N VAL A 80 4.98 -23.35 19.82
CA VAL A 80 6.12 -22.49 20.23
C VAL A 80 5.93 -21.05 19.76
N SER A 81 5.37 -20.86 18.55
CA SER A 81 5.09 -19.52 18.03
C SER A 81 3.82 -18.94 18.64
N THR A 82 3.95 -17.77 19.26
CA THR A 82 2.85 -17.05 19.93
C THR A 82 2.52 -15.72 19.26
N ASN A 83 3.35 -15.26 18.34
CA ASN A 83 3.22 -13.97 17.67
C ASN A 83 3.32 -14.13 16.16
N PHE A 84 2.36 -13.55 15.44
CA PHE A 84 2.33 -13.56 13.98
C PHE A 84 2.28 -12.13 13.46
N ASN A 85 3.15 -11.82 12.51
CA ASN A 85 3.18 -10.51 11.87
C ASN A 85 2.02 -10.41 10.86
N PHE A 86 1.21 -9.35 10.98
CA PHE A 86 0.16 -9.06 10.01
C PHE A 86 0.44 -7.81 9.15
N TYR A 87 1.53 -7.10 9.40
CA TYR A 87 1.87 -5.82 8.77
C TYR A 87 2.00 -5.94 7.25
N SER A 88 2.57 -7.04 6.76
CA SER A 88 2.74 -7.30 5.32
C SER A 88 1.40 -7.31 4.57
N TRP A 89 0.31 -7.76 5.20
CA TRP A 89 -1.02 -7.75 4.60
C TRP A 89 -1.54 -6.33 4.38
N TYR A 90 -1.29 -5.42 5.34
CA TYR A 90 -1.67 -4.02 5.24
C TYR A 90 -0.80 -3.26 4.23
N SER A 91 0.52 -3.48 4.26
CA SER A 91 1.44 -2.77 3.35
C SER A 91 1.42 -3.30 1.91
N GLY A 92 0.95 -4.54 1.71
CA GLY A 92 0.87 -5.21 0.42
C GLY A 92 -0.57 -5.28 -0.11
N PRO A 93 -1.23 -6.45 -0.06
CA PRO A 93 -2.49 -6.70 -0.76
C PRO A 93 -3.59 -5.72 -0.38
N LEU A 94 -3.78 -5.40 0.90
CA LEU A 94 -4.86 -4.49 1.33
C LEU A 94 -4.66 -3.06 0.80
N LYS A 95 -3.43 -2.54 0.83
CA LYS A 95 -3.12 -1.23 0.27
C LYS A 95 -3.36 -1.17 -1.23
N ASN A 96 -2.94 -2.21 -1.96
CA ASN A 96 -3.17 -2.28 -3.40
C ASN A 96 -4.66 -2.32 -3.75
N LEU A 97 -5.45 -3.07 -2.99
CA LEU A 97 -6.89 -3.17 -3.21
C LEU A 97 -7.61 -1.86 -2.85
N GLU A 98 -7.22 -1.18 -1.77
CA GLU A 98 -7.74 0.15 -1.43
C GLU A 98 -7.46 1.16 -2.55
N GLU A 99 -6.23 1.17 -3.05
CA GLU A 99 -5.81 2.04 -4.14
C GLU A 99 -6.58 1.71 -5.43
N ALA A 100 -6.81 0.43 -5.73
CA ALA A 100 -7.61 0.01 -6.86
C ALA A 100 -9.08 0.47 -6.74
N ILE A 101 -9.67 0.41 -5.55
CA ILE A 101 -11.05 0.86 -5.28
C ILE A 101 -11.16 2.39 -5.44
N ALA A 102 -10.21 3.14 -4.88
CA ALA A 102 -10.21 4.59 -4.88
C ALA A 102 -9.91 5.18 -6.27
N ASN A 103 -8.97 4.58 -7.00
CA ASN A 103 -8.39 5.20 -8.20
C ASN A 103 -8.67 4.46 -9.51
N ALA A 104 -9.61 3.51 -9.56
CA ALA A 104 -10.09 2.92 -10.82
C ALA A 104 -10.64 3.97 -11.80
N LYS A 105 -9.92 4.15 -12.92
CA LYS A 105 -10.22 5.13 -13.96
C LYS A 105 -10.17 4.57 -15.38
N ASN A 106 -9.52 3.41 -15.58
CA ASN A 106 -9.28 2.86 -16.91
C ASN A 106 -10.40 1.92 -17.35
N LEU A 107 -11.12 2.29 -18.41
CA LEU A 107 -12.22 1.49 -18.99
C LEU A 107 -11.71 0.38 -19.94
N SER A 108 -10.46 0.43 -20.41
CA SER A 108 -9.91 -0.67 -21.23
C SER A 108 -9.80 -1.98 -20.47
N ASP A 109 -9.68 -1.88 -19.14
CA ASP A 109 -9.52 -2.99 -18.22
C ASP A 109 -10.87 -3.59 -17.79
N GLY A 110 -11.97 -3.13 -18.42
CA GLY A 110 -13.34 -3.54 -18.14
C GLY A 110 -14.15 -2.47 -17.39
N PRO A 111 -15.44 -2.72 -17.11
CA PRO A 111 -16.29 -1.77 -16.40
C PRO A 111 -15.72 -1.41 -15.02
N LEU A 112 -15.63 -0.12 -14.71
CA LEU A 112 -15.06 0.35 -13.43
C LEU A 112 -15.79 -0.25 -12.22
N ALA A 113 -17.11 -0.44 -12.32
CA ALA A 113 -17.91 -1.08 -11.28
C ALA A 113 -17.42 -2.50 -10.98
N ASN A 114 -17.10 -3.28 -12.01
CA ASN A 114 -16.63 -4.65 -11.86
C ASN A 114 -15.22 -4.69 -11.26
N GLN A 115 -14.33 -3.80 -11.70
CA GLN A 115 -12.98 -3.67 -11.14
C GLN A 115 -13.05 -3.38 -9.63
N LYS A 116 -13.90 -2.42 -9.22
CA LYS A 116 -14.11 -2.08 -7.81
C LYS A 116 -14.74 -3.23 -7.04
N ALA A 117 -15.70 -3.94 -7.63
CA ALA A 117 -16.36 -5.08 -6.98
C ALA A 117 -15.37 -6.21 -6.69
N VAL A 118 -14.53 -6.60 -7.66
CA VAL A 118 -13.49 -7.61 -7.46
C VAL A 118 -12.51 -7.17 -6.36
N ALA A 119 -12.05 -5.91 -6.41
CA ALA A 119 -11.14 -5.39 -5.40
C ALA A 119 -11.75 -5.40 -3.98
N LYS A 120 -13.04 -5.06 -3.86
CA LYS A 120 -13.79 -5.12 -2.59
C LYS A 120 -13.88 -6.56 -2.07
N ILE A 121 -14.26 -7.51 -2.91
CA ILE A 121 -14.39 -8.93 -2.53
C ILE A 121 -13.06 -9.47 -2.01
N LEU A 122 -11.96 -9.20 -2.73
CA LEU A 122 -10.62 -9.60 -2.27
C LEU A 122 -10.24 -8.91 -0.96
N LYS A 123 -10.52 -7.61 -0.81
CA LYS A 123 -10.24 -6.87 0.43
C LYS A 123 -10.99 -7.50 1.61
N VAL A 124 -12.25 -7.87 1.40
CA VAL A 124 -13.06 -8.58 2.39
C VAL A 124 -12.43 -9.92 2.75
N TYR A 125 -12.03 -10.72 1.75
CA TYR A 125 -11.41 -12.03 1.99
C TYR A 125 -10.11 -11.93 2.81
N PHE A 126 -9.24 -10.96 2.49
CA PHE A 126 -8.04 -10.72 3.29
C PHE A 126 -8.35 -10.26 4.71
N MET A 127 -9.25 -9.29 4.89
CA MET A 127 -9.64 -8.81 6.23
C MET A 127 -10.34 -9.89 7.06
N TRP A 128 -11.14 -10.75 6.44
CA TRP A 128 -11.76 -11.91 7.07
C TRP A 128 -10.69 -12.87 7.61
N PHE A 129 -9.75 -13.29 6.76
CA PHE A 129 -8.63 -14.14 7.18
C PHE A 129 -7.81 -13.53 8.33
N LEU A 130 -7.56 -12.21 8.26
CA LEU A 130 -6.85 -11.49 9.30
C LEU A 130 -7.62 -11.50 10.63
N THR A 131 -8.88 -11.09 10.63
CA THR A 131 -9.63 -11.02 11.89
C THR A 131 -9.86 -12.40 12.50
N ASP A 132 -9.99 -13.47 11.71
CA ASP A 132 -10.10 -14.84 12.22
C ASP A 132 -8.83 -15.32 12.93
N ARG A 133 -7.67 -14.79 12.54
CA ARG A 133 -6.38 -15.16 13.15
C ARG A 133 -5.99 -14.27 14.33
N TRP A 134 -6.25 -12.96 14.26
CA TRP A 134 -5.77 -11.99 15.25
C TRP A 134 -6.86 -11.38 16.12
N GLY A 135 -8.14 -11.58 15.79
CA GLY A 135 -9.26 -10.92 16.46
C GLY A 135 -9.34 -9.44 16.08
N ASP A 136 -9.27 -8.59 17.09
CA ASP A 136 -9.33 -7.13 16.94
C ASP A 136 -8.13 -6.61 16.15
N LEU A 137 -8.39 -5.77 15.16
CA LEU A 137 -7.38 -5.27 14.22
C LEU A 137 -7.73 -3.89 13.67
N PRO A 138 -6.75 -3.13 13.15
CA PRO A 138 -7.05 -1.89 12.44
C PRO A 138 -7.93 -2.09 11.20
N SER A 139 -9.19 -1.64 11.22
CA SER A 139 -10.09 -1.77 10.05
C SER A 139 -10.62 -0.42 9.55
N SER A 140 -11.61 0.18 10.22
CA SER A 140 -12.33 1.39 9.78
C SER A 140 -11.45 2.64 9.60
N GLU A 141 -10.32 2.68 10.29
CA GLU A 141 -9.36 3.77 10.23
C GLU A 141 -8.07 3.44 9.47
N SER A 142 -7.93 2.19 9.03
CA SER A 142 -6.74 1.71 8.33
C SER A 142 -6.65 2.23 6.89
N LEU A 143 -5.47 2.08 6.28
CA LEU A 143 -5.22 2.37 4.85
C LEU A 143 -5.45 3.82 4.41
N LYS A 144 -5.53 4.78 5.35
CA LYS A 144 -5.71 6.22 5.07
C LYS A 144 -4.42 6.98 4.77
N GLY A 145 -3.28 6.28 4.69
CA GLY A 145 -1.98 6.87 4.40
C GLY A 145 -1.59 7.97 5.39
N SER A 146 -1.18 9.14 4.89
CA SER A 146 -0.73 10.26 5.73
C SER A 146 -1.83 10.90 6.57
N ALA A 147 -3.10 10.58 6.30
CA ALA A 147 -4.22 11.09 7.11
C ALA A 147 -4.34 10.37 8.46
N ASN A 148 -3.82 9.15 8.61
CA ASN A 148 -3.80 8.44 9.90
C ASN A 148 -2.67 7.40 9.96
N TYR A 149 -1.63 7.69 10.75
CA TYR A 149 -0.52 6.78 10.98
C TYR A 149 -0.76 5.79 12.13
N THR A 150 -1.78 6.02 12.95
CA THR A 150 -2.07 5.24 14.16
C THR A 150 -3.54 4.82 14.16
N PRO A 151 -3.96 3.97 13.21
CA PRO A 151 -5.34 3.52 13.15
C PRO A 151 -5.69 2.70 14.40
N LYS A 152 -6.87 2.97 14.97
CA LYS A 152 -7.36 2.21 16.11
C LYS A 152 -7.65 0.76 15.72
N TYR A 153 -7.65 -0.12 16.72
CA TYR A 153 -8.09 -1.49 16.56
C TYR A 153 -9.61 -1.51 16.71
N ASP A 154 -10.29 -2.06 15.73
CA ASP A 154 -11.72 -2.31 15.80
C ASP A 154 -11.95 -3.70 16.38
N LYS A 155 -13.09 -3.88 17.07
CA LYS A 155 -13.48 -5.19 17.56
C LYS A 155 -13.73 -6.14 16.40
N GLN A 156 -13.40 -7.41 16.56
CA GLN A 156 -13.68 -8.44 15.55
C GLN A 156 -15.15 -8.40 15.07
N GLN A 157 -16.11 -8.21 15.98
CA GLN A 157 -17.52 -8.08 15.62
C GLN A 157 -17.77 -6.90 14.66
N ASP A 158 -17.23 -5.73 14.97
CA ASP A 158 -17.39 -4.52 14.14
C ASP A 158 -16.69 -4.70 12.78
N ILE A 159 -15.59 -5.47 12.74
CA ILE A 159 -14.92 -5.83 11.48
C ILE A 159 -15.87 -6.67 10.64
N TYR A 160 -16.44 -7.75 11.17
CA TYR A 160 -17.40 -8.59 10.44
C TYR A 160 -18.59 -7.79 9.90
N ASP A 161 -19.16 -6.88 10.70
CA ASP A 161 -20.25 -6.00 10.25
C ASP A 161 -19.80 -5.13 9.06
N GLN A 162 -18.58 -4.58 9.09
CA GLN A 162 -18.01 -3.83 7.97
C GLN A 162 -17.79 -4.71 6.72
N LEU A 163 -17.40 -5.98 6.90
CA LEU A 163 -17.19 -6.91 5.79
C LEU A 163 -18.49 -7.21 5.04
N PHE A 164 -19.59 -7.45 5.74
CA PHE A 164 -20.89 -7.67 5.12
C PHE A 164 -21.37 -6.42 4.36
N ILE A 165 -21.27 -5.24 4.97
CA ILE A 165 -21.61 -3.97 4.31
C ILE A 165 -20.77 -3.74 3.03
N LEU A 166 -19.54 -4.22 2.99
CA LEU A 166 -18.67 -4.06 1.82
C LEU A 166 -19.00 -5.03 0.67
N LEU A 167 -19.64 -6.16 0.98
CA LEU A 167 -20.08 -7.17 0.01
C LEU A 167 -21.46 -6.88 -0.60
N ASP A 168 -22.31 -6.11 0.09
CA ASP A 168 -23.61 -5.63 -0.40
C ASP A 168 -23.49 -4.46 -1.40
#